data_AF-A0A8J7RK32-F1
#
_entry.id   AF-A0A8J7RK32-F1
#
_cell.length_a   1.000
_cell.length_b   1.000
_cell.length_c   1.000
_cell.angle_alpha   90.00
_cell.angle_beta   90.00
_cell.angle_gamma   90.00
#
_symmetry.space_group_name_H-M   'P 1'
#
loop_
_entity.id
_entity.type
_entity.pdbx_description
1 polymer ?
#
loop_
_entity_poly.entity_id
_entity_poly.type
_entity_poly.pdbx_seq_one_letter_code
_entity_poly.pdbx_strand_id
1 'polypeptide(L)'
;MPGAELTTEYEQKLERGIKAFYKADWDEARIVFEELKEDDENDPRAYFFDAMIPFWKYFFAGEPSESAEAFLEKSEIALETGKKRMDEDPGDTTTVLMMGGLYGYRGLVAAGERQYRTAVRSGASGYSYTRKLMQMSSDNPDALIGQGVFHYMVGTVPGEVRWLVNMIGLRGDKETGFEKLEEASQTETYTSSDARMILTYLYHEEEKFGDALRIVEPLVQQWPENIIFRYYYALSLEKTGNKDDAREQYRTILENDHPELSAIRTKGEERLREIMASAE
;
A
#
# COMPACT_ATOMS: atom_id res chain seq x y z
N MET A 1 -20.09 -31.49 -1.66
CA MET A 1 -18.80 -31.68 -0.95
C MET A 1 -18.66 -30.47 -0.04
N PRO A 2 -18.95 -30.59 1.27
CA PRO A 2 -19.10 -29.43 2.15
C PRO A 2 -17.84 -28.56 2.24
N GLY A 3 -16.65 -29.16 2.12
CA GLY A 3 -15.38 -28.43 2.19
C GLY A 3 -15.09 -27.48 1.02
N ALA A 4 -15.60 -27.76 -0.19
CA ALA A 4 -15.39 -26.90 -1.36
C ALA A 4 -16.36 -25.69 -1.40
N GLU A 5 -17.54 -25.84 -0.80
CA GLU A 5 -18.51 -24.76 -0.63
C GLU A 5 -18.05 -23.77 0.44
N LEU A 6 -17.52 -24.28 1.57
CA LEU A 6 -16.94 -23.45 2.64
C LEU A 6 -15.73 -22.62 2.17
N THR A 7 -14.84 -23.19 1.35
CA THR A 7 -13.75 -22.42 0.74
C THR A 7 -14.25 -21.38 -0.24
N THR A 8 -15.37 -21.62 -0.93
CA THR A 8 -15.92 -20.64 -1.90
C THR A 8 -16.58 -19.46 -1.19
N GLU A 9 -17.28 -19.70 -0.07
CA GLU A 9 -17.88 -18.63 0.74
C GLU A 9 -16.81 -17.75 1.40
N TYR A 10 -15.76 -18.35 1.94
CA TYR A 10 -14.62 -17.62 2.52
C TYR A 10 -13.98 -16.68 1.49
N GLU A 11 -13.66 -17.18 0.30
CA GLU A 11 -13.03 -16.36 -0.75
C GLU A 11 -13.94 -15.21 -1.21
N GLN A 12 -15.26 -15.41 -1.26
CA GLN A 12 -16.21 -14.34 -1.58
C GLN A 12 -16.29 -13.27 -0.47
N LYS A 13 -16.26 -13.69 0.80
CA LYS A 13 -16.18 -12.75 1.94
C LYS A 13 -14.86 -11.98 1.90
N LEU A 14 -13.74 -12.64 1.63
CA LEU A 14 -12.44 -12.01 1.48
C LEU A 14 -12.46 -10.97 0.36
N GLU A 15 -12.99 -11.31 -0.82
CA GLU A 15 -13.12 -10.36 -1.92
C GLU A 15 -14.00 -9.15 -1.54
N ARG A 16 -15.10 -9.36 -0.80
CA ARG A 16 -15.94 -8.28 -0.27
C ARG A 16 -15.15 -7.36 0.66
N GLY A 17 -14.40 -7.91 1.61
CA GLY A 17 -13.59 -7.15 2.56
C GLY A 17 -12.50 -6.33 1.86
N ILE A 18 -11.82 -6.94 0.87
CA ILE A 18 -10.81 -6.27 0.05
C ILE A 18 -11.43 -5.13 -0.79
N LYS A 19 -12.62 -5.35 -1.37
CA LYS A 19 -13.35 -4.30 -2.09
C LYS A 19 -13.74 -3.14 -1.17
N ALA A 20 -14.23 -3.44 0.03
CA ALA A 20 -14.56 -2.42 1.03
C ALA A 20 -13.29 -1.62 1.42
N PHE A 21 -12.17 -2.31 1.61
CA PHE A 21 -10.87 -1.69 1.85
C PHE A 21 -10.48 -0.71 0.72
N TYR A 22 -10.49 -1.10 -0.55
CA TYR A 22 -10.10 -0.15 -1.61
C TYR A 22 -11.10 0.98 -1.85
N LYS A 23 -12.36 0.82 -1.45
CA LYS A 23 -13.35 1.91 -1.42
C LYS A 23 -13.11 2.91 -0.28
N ALA A 24 -12.19 2.59 0.64
CA ALA A 24 -12.05 3.24 1.94
C ALA A 24 -13.29 3.11 2.84
N ASP A 25 -14.14 2.10 2.63
CA ASP A 25 -15.21 1.75 3.57
C ASP A 25 -14.62 0.92 4.72
N TRP A 26 -13.93 1.61 5.63
CA TRP A 26 -13.16 0.96 6.70
C TRP A 26 -14.06 0.27 7.72
N ASP A 27 -15.29 0.73 7.91
CA ASP A 27 -16.25 0.09 8.82
C ASP A 27 -16.67 -1.28 8.27
N GLU A 28 -17.13 -1.35 7.01
CA GLU A 28 -17.45 -2.63 6.37
C GLU A 28 -16.21 -3.52 6.29
N ALA A 29 -15.07 -2.99 5.85
CA ALA A 29 -13.83 -3.77 5.75
C ALA A 29 -13.45 -4.42 7.09
N ARG A 30 -13.51 -3.68 8.20
CA ARG A 30 -13.25 -4.20 9.55
C ARG A 30 -14.23 -5.30 9.94
N ILE A 31 -15.53 -5.10 9.73
CA ILE A 31 -16.56 -6.12 10.02
C ILE A 31 -16.24 -7.41 9.29
N VAL A 32 -15.98 -7.32 7.99
CA VAL A 32 -15.71 -8.51 7.16
C VAL A 32 -14.39 -9.19 7.55
N PHE A 33 -13.34 -8.43 7.85
CA PHE A 33 -12.08 -9.02 8.29
C PHE A 33 -12.18 -9.69 9.67
N GLU A 34 -12.99 -9.18 10.59
CA GLU A 34 -13.27 -9.89 11.85
C GLU A 34 -14.04 -11.19 11.61
N GLU A 35 -15.10 -11.18 10.77
CA GLU A 35 -15.81 -12.41 10.38
C GLU A 35 -14.86 -13.46 9.79
N LEU A 36 -13.94 -13.06 8.92
CA LEU A 36 -12.96 -13.95 8.31
C LEU A 36 -11.95 -14.53 9.31
N LYS A 37 -11.57 -13.77 10.35
CA LYS A 37 -10.70 -14.26 11.43
C LYS A 37 -11.43 -15.25 12.34
N GLU A 38 -12.73 -15.09 12.52
CA GLU A 38 -13.57 -16.05 13.24
C GLU A 38 -13.77 -17.35 12.43
N ASP A 39 -13.93 -17.23 11.11
CA ASP A 39 -14.07 -18.35 10.19
C ASP A 39 -12.76 -19.17 10.06
N ASP A 40 -11.60 -18.50 9.98
CA ASP A 40 -10.27 -19.13 9.99
C ASP A 40 -9.20 -18.23 10.65
N GLU A 41 -8.86 -18.53 11.90
CA GLU A 41 -7.85 -17.80 12.68
C GLU A 41 -6.42 -17.96 12.15
N ASN A 42 -6.16 -18.95 11.29
CA ASN A 42 -4.83 -19.25 10.76
C ASN A 42 -4.61 -18.68 9.35
N ASP A 43 -5.64 -18.10 8.73
CA ASP A 43 -5.49 -17.42 7.44
C ASP A 43 -4.91 -16.01 7.64
N PRO A 44 -3.68 -15.73 7.16
CA PRO A 44 -3.03 -14.44 7.37
C PRO A 44 -3.66 -13.29 6.56
N ARG A 45 -4.54 -13.57 5.57
CA ARG A 45 -5.09 -12.57 4.64
C ARG A 45 -5.95 -11.53 5.35
N ALA A 46 -6.87 -11.96 6.19
CA ALA A 46 -7.72 -11.03 6.94
C ALA A 46 -6.92 -10.14 7.90
N TYR A 47 -5.91 -10.70 8.58
CA TYR A 47 -5.02 -9.93 9.46
C TYR A 47 -4.17 -8.92 8.71
N PHE A 48 -3.66 -9.29 7.53
CA PHE A 48 -2.89 -8.38 6.68
C PHE A 48 -3.71 -7.17 6.25
N PHE A 49 -4.88 -7.38 5.65
CA PHE A 49 -5.69 -6.26 5.15
C PHE A 49 -6.21 -5.37 6.28
N ASP A 50 -6.58 -5.95 7.43
CA ASP A 50 -6.95 -5.19 8.61
C ASP A 50 -5.77 -4.35 9.15
N ALA A 51 -4.54 -4.89 9.12
CA ALA A 51 -3.35 -4.10 9.44
C ALA A 51 -3.09 -2.99 8.42
N MET A 52 -3.43 -3.17 7.15
CA MET A 52 -3.20 -2.14 6.13
C MET A 52 -4.11 -0.91 6.29
N ILE A 53 -5.26 -1.00 6.97
CA ILE A 53 -6.14 0.16 7.21
C ILE A 53 -5.40 1.30 7.94
N PRO A 54 -4.82 1.10 9.13
CA PRO A 54 -4.05 2.15 9.80
C PRO A 54 -2.79 2.56 9.04
N PHE A 55 -2.18 1.67 8.25
CA PHE A 55 -1.08 2.06 7.35
C PHE A 55 -1.53 3.10 6.32
N TRP A 56 -2.67 2.87 5.66
CA TRP A 56 -3.20 3.80 4.65
C TRP A 56 -3.58 5.15 5.25
N LYS A 57 -4.19 5.13 6.43
CA LYS A 57 -4.48 6.34 7.22
C LYS A 57 -3.20 7.13 7.50
N TYR A 58 -2.19 6.48 8.05
CA TYR A 58 -0.93 7.15 8.37
C TYR A 58 -0.18 7.63 7.11
N PHE A 59 0.13 6.70 6.21
CA PHE A 59 1.10 6.92 5.14
C PHE A 59 0.53 7.75 3.98
N PHE A 60 -0.70 7.46 3.54
CA PHE A 60 -1.30 8.14 2.39
C PHE A 60 -2.24 9.28 2.81
N ALA A 61 -3.02 9.11 3.87
CA ALA A 61 -3.88 10.18 4.36
C ALA A 61 -3.12 11.23 5.20
N GLY A 62 -2.00 10.86 5.83
CA GLY A 62 -1.27 11.73 6.75
C GLY A 62 -1.97 11.90 8.09
N GLU A 63 -2.74 10.89 8.51
CA GLU A 63 -3.30 10.79 9.87
C GLU A 63 -2.17 10.65 10.91
N PRO A 64 -2.43 10.98 12.19
CA PRO A 64 -1.38 11.14 13.19
C PRO A 64 -0.71 9.82 13.63
N SER A 65 0.33 9.95 14.47
CA SER A 65 1.18 8.85 14.94
C SER A 65 0.42 7.68 15.58
N GLU A 66 -0.79 7.88 16.10
CA GLU A 66 -1.64 6.78 16.60
C GLU A 66 -1.96 5.75 15.50
N SER A 67 -2.10 6.19 14.24
CA SER A 67 -2.29 5.27 13.11
C SER A 67 -1.01 4.49 12.81
N ALA A 68 0.17 5.09 12.98
CA ALA A 68 1.43 4.36 12.87
C ALA A 68 1.59 3.30 13.96
N GLU A 69 1.26 3.62 15.22
CA GLU A 69 1.28 2.66 16.32
C GLU A 69 0.31 1.50 16.09
N ALA A 70 -0.96 1.81 15.74
CA ALA A 70 -1.96 0.80 15.43
C ALA A 70 -1.53 -0.12 14.27
N PHE A 71 -0.86 0.43 13.25
CA PHE A 71 -0.29 -0.38 12.18
C PHE A 71 0.82 -1.32 12.69
N LEU A 72 1.76 -0.82 13.50
CA LEU A 72 2.84 -1.65 14.05
C LEU A 72 2.31 -2.76 14.98
N GLU A 73 1.22 -2.52 15.71
CA GLU A 73 0.58 -3.55 16.54
C GLU A 73 -0.14 -4.59 15.69
N LYS A 74 -1.08 -4.18 14.82
CA LYS A 74 -1.86 -5.10 13.98
C LYS A 74 -0.97 -5.91 13.03
N SER A 75 0.07 -5.29 12.47
CA SER A 75 1.00 -6.00 11.60
C SER A 75 1.86 -7.01 12.34
N GLU A 76 2.11 -6.88 13.66
CA GLU A 76 2.82 -7.92 14.40
C GLU A 76 1.95 -9.19 14.51
N ILE A 77 0.65 -9.02 14.78
CA ILE A 77 -0.32 -10.13 14.81
C ILE A 77 -0.38 -10.82 13.44
N ALA A 78 -0.50 -10.05 12.35
CA ALA A 78 -0.51 -10.59 11.00
C ALA A 78 0.80 -11.34 10.66
N LEU A 79 1.95 -10.84 11.13
CA LEU A 79 3.25 -11.49 10.96
C LEU A 79 3.33 -12.82 11.73
N GLU A 80 2.78 -12.88 12.95
CA GLU A 80 2.73 -14.11 13.74
C GLU A 80 1.84 -15.17 13.09
N THR A 81 0.64 -14.80 12.63
CA THR A 81 -0.26 -15.71 11.90
C THR A 81 0.38 -16.20 10.61
N GLY A 82 0.97 -15.30 9.81
CA GLY A 82 1.63 -15.70 8.56
C GLY A 82 2.84 -16.60 8.76
N LYS A 83 3.62 -16.43 9.84
CA LYS A 83 4.71 -17.37 10.18
C LYS A 83 4.19 -18.76 10.48
N LYS A 84 3.11 -18.88 11.29
CA LYS A 84 2.48 -20.18 11.56
C LYS A 84 2.01 -20.85 10.27
N ARG A 85 1.33 -20.09 9.40
CA ARG A 85 0.88 -20.58 8.09
C ARG A 85 2.05 -21.09 7.23
N MET A 86 3.17 -20.39 7.24
CA MET A 86 4.38 -20.79 6.50
C MET A 86 5.12 -21.98 7.11
N ASP A 87 4.98 -22.24 8.40
CA ASP A 87 5.51 -23.46 9.03
C ASP A 87 4.72 -24.70 8.57
N GLU A 88 3.42 -24.53 8.28
CA GLU A 88 2.54 -25.58 7.73
C GLU A 88 2.71 -25.75 6.22
N ASP A 89 2.75 -24.62 5.48
CA ASP A 89 2.95 -24.58 4.03
C ASP A 89 4.11 -23.64 3.65
N PRO A 90 5.36 -24.13 3.67
CA PRO A 90 6.52 -23.33 3.29
C PRO A 90 6.54 -22.87 1.83
N GLY A 91 5.69 -23.48 0.99
CA GLY A 91 5.52 -23.21 -0.44
C GLY A 91 4.51 -22.11 -0.75
N ASP A 92 3.77 -21.61 0.25
CA ASP A 92 2.78 -20.55 0.09
C ASP A 92 3.45 -19.21 -0.27
N THR A 93 3.53 -18.93 -1.58
CA THR A 93 4.09 -17.68 -2.10
C THR A 93 3.29 -16.45 -1.71
N THR A 94 1.97 -16.59 -1.51
CA THR A 94 1.08 -15.49 -1.13
C THR A 94 1.41 -15.03 0.28
N THR A 95 1.51 -15.97 1.23
CA THR A 95 1.91 -15.63 2.59
C THR A 95 3.33 -15.08 2.64
N VAL A 96 4.30 -15.67 1.92
CA VAL A 96 5.67 -15.14 1.85
C VAL A 96 5.69 -13.69 1.37
N LEU A 97 4.93 -13.38 0.32
CA LEU A 97 4.81 -12.03 -0.20
C LEU A 97 4.24 -11.07 0.83
N MET A 98 3.11 -11.43 1.45
CA MET A 98 2.43 -10.59 2.44
C MET A 98 3.34 -10.28 3.63
N MET A 99 4.10 -11.28 4.11
CA MET A 99 5.09 -11.07 5.18
C MET A 99 6.20 -10.11 4.74
N GLY A 100 6.71 -10.27 3.51
CA GLY A 100 7.68 -9.35 2.92
C GLY A 100 7.16 -7.91 2.84
N GLY A 101 5.92 -7.75 2.36
CA GLY A 101 5.21 -6.47 2.29
C GLY A 101 5.05 -5.81 3.66
N LEU A 102 4.51 -6.54 4.66
CA LEU A 102 4.34 -6.02 6.02
C LEU A 102 5.67 -5.58 6.64
N TYR A 103 6.73 -6.36 6.51
CA TYR A 103 8.04 -5.95 6.99
C TYR A 103 8.58 -4.71 6.27
N GLY A 104 8.32 -4.56 4.97
CA GLY A 104 8.63 -3.34 4.21
C GLY A 104 7.89 -2.13 4.75
N TYR A 105 6.56 -2.22 4.88
CA TYR A 105 5.71 -1.15 5.41
C TYR A 105 6.06 -0.79 6.85
N ARG A 106 6.35 -1.78 7.72
CA ARG A 106 6.87 -1.55 9.08
C ARG A 106 8.19 -0.80 9.06
N GLY A 107 9.08 -1.10 8.11
CA GLY A 107 10.32 -0.37 7.90
C GLY A 107 10.10 1.12 7.65
N LEU A 108 9.17 1.44 6.74
CA LEU A 108 8.79 2.82 6.39
C LEU A 108 8.17 3.56 7.58
N VAL A 109 7.15 2.98 8.21
CA VAL A 109 6.47 3.60 9.36
C VAL A 109 7.42 3.80 10.53
N ALA A 110 8.22 2.79 10.88
CA ALA A 110 9.20 2.92 11.95
C ALA A 110 10.27 3.98 11.64
N ALA A 111 10.66 4.16 10.39
CA ALA A 111 11.60 5.23 10.02
C ALA A 111 10.96 6.62 10.17
N GLY A 112 9.71 6.78 9.72
CA GLY A 112 8.92 8.02 9.91
C GLY A 112 8.76 8.39 11.38
N GLU A 113 8.44 7.41 12.23
CA GLU A 113 8.33 7.57 13.69
C GLU A 113 9.69 7.57 14.43
N ARG A 114 10.81 7.67 13.70
CA ARG A 114 12.18 7.71 14.26
C ARG A 114 12.56 6.49 15.12
N GLN A 115 11.86 5.37 14.97
CA GLN A 115 12.14 4.07 15.57
C GLN A 115 13.19 3.31 14.75
N TYR A 116 14.40 3.88 14.62
CA TYR A 116 15.44 3.38 13.69
C TYR A 116 15.82 1.90 13.89
N ARG A 117 15.79 1.39 15.12
CA ARG A 117 16.06 -0.03 15.40
C ARG A 117 14.98 -0.94 14.79
N THR A 118 13.72 -0.58 14.95
CA THR A 118 12.58 -1.29 14.36
C THR A 118 12.62 -1.17 12.84
N ALA A 119 12.96 0.01 12.30
CA ALA A 119 13.09 0.23 10.87
C ALA A 119 14.15 -0.67 10.23
N VAL A 120 15.36 -0.72 10.80
CA VAL A 120 16.47 -1.56 10.30
C VAL A 120 16.12 -3.04 10.37
N ARG A 121 15.55 -3.51 11.48
CA ARG A 121 15.15 -4.92 11.63
C ARG A 121 14.06 -5.30 10.64
N SER A 122 13.05 -4.45 10.48
CA SER A 122 11.93 -4.71 9.57
C SER A 122 12.42 -4.71 8.12
N GLY A 123 13.28 -3.75 7.72
CA GLY A 123 13.89 -3.75 6.40
C GLY A 123 14.72 -5.01 6.11
N ALA A 124 15.53 -5.47 7.07
CA ALA A 124 16.31 -6.71 6.93
C ALA A 124 15.41 -7.96 6.78
N SER A 125 14.34 -8.05 7.58
CA SER A 125 13.36 -9.13 7.46
C SER A 125 12.64 -9.08 6.12
N GLY A 126 12.12 -7.91 5.72
CA GLY A 126 11.43 -7.71 4.45
C GLY A 126 12.31 -8.15 3.28
N TYR A 127 13.59 -7.77 3.28
CA TYR A 127 14.55 -8.24 2.30
C TYR A 127 14.68 -9.77 2.27
N SER A 128 14.77 -10.43 3.43
CA SER A 128 14.85 -11.88 3.52
C SER A 128 13.64 -12.56 2.86
N TYR A 129 12.43 -12.04 3.10
CA TYR A 129 11.20 -12.54 2.49
C TYR A 129 11.14 -12.27 0.98
N THR A 130 11.51 -11.08 0.52
CA THR A 130 11.60 -10.77 -0.93
C THR A 130 12.59 -11.72 -1.62
N ARG A 131 13.76 -11.97 -0.99
CA ARG A 131 14.74 -12.93 -1.52
C ARG A 131 14.19 -14.35 -1.55
N LYS A 132 13.46 -14.78 -0.52
CA LYS A 132 12.77 -16.07 -0.51
C LYS A 132 11.77 -16.16 -1.67
N LEU A 133 10.95 -15.13 -1.88
CA LEU A 133 9.97 -15.08 -2.96
C LEU A 133 10.63 -15.18 -4.35
N MET A 134 11.71 -14.44 -4.58
CA MET A 134 12.47 -14.51 -5.84
C MET A 134 13.06 -15.91 -6.11
N GLN A 135 13.45 -16.64 -5.06
CA GLN A 135 13.97 -18.01 -5.20
C GLN A 135 12.88 -19.04 -5.50
N MET A 136 11.63 -18.73 -5.18
CA MET A 136 10.49 -19.63 -5.40
C MET A 136 9.98 -19.62 -6.85
N SER A 137 10.65 -18.88 -7.75
CA SER A 137 10.31 -18.78 -9.18
C SER A 137 8.82 -18.52 -9.43
N SER A 138 8.24 -17.58 -8.67
CA SER A 138 6.84 -17.22 -8.89
C SER A 138 6.73 -16.19 -10.00
N ASP A 139 6.15 -16.56 -11.14
CA ASP A 139 5.54 -15.64 -12.11
C ASP A 139 4.28 -14.97 -11.52
N ASN A 140 4.19 -14.86 -10.19
CA ASN A 140 3.05 -14.30 -9.49
C ASN A 140 3.08 -12.77 -9.66
N PRO A 141 2.05 -12.18 -10.27
CA PRO A 141 1.87 -10.74 -10.37
C PRO A 141 2.11 -9.98 -9.06
N ASP A 142 1.70 -10.57 -7.94
CA ASP A 142 1.79 -9.93 -6.64
C ASP A 142 3.26 -9.84 -6.17
N ALA A 143 4.12 -10.75 -6.63
CA ALA A 143 5.56 -10.70 -6.40
C ALA A 143 6.24 -9.50 -7.07
N LEU A 144 5.63 -8.95 -8.13
CA LEU A 144 6.16 -7.79 -8.84
C LEU A 144 6.12 -6.53 -7.97
N ILE A 145 5.12 -6.39 -7.09
CA ILE A 145 5.06 -5.26 -6.14
C ILE A 145 6.24 -5.30 -5.19
N GLY A 146 6.45 -6.46 -4.55
CA GLY A 146 7.56 -6.66 -3.62
C GLY A 146 8.92 -6.44 -4.28
N GLN A 147 9.10 -6.91 -5.52
CA GLN A 147 10.31 -6.67 -6.32
C GLN A 147 10.48 -5.19 -6.66
N GLY A 148 9.43 -4.53 -7.14
CA GLY A 148 9.50 -3.15 -7.59
C GLY A 148 9.80 -2.17 -6.45
N VAL A 149 9.11 -2.30 -5.31
CA VAL A 149 9.42 -1.52 -4.09
C VAL A 149 10.86 -1.78 -3.64
N PHE A 150 11.31 -3.04 -3.65
CA PHE A 150 12.68 -3.39 -3.26
C PHE A 150 13.73 -2.72 -4.16
N HIS A 151 13.60 -2.86 -5.48
CA HIS A 151 14.51 -2.25 -6.44
C HIS A 151 14.55 -0.73 -6.31
N TYR A 152 13.39 -0.08 -6.15
CA TYR A 152 13.30 1.35 -5.90
C TYR A 152 14.03 1.77 -4.62
N MET A 153 13.76 1.09 -3.49
CA MET A 153 14.37 1.42 -2.20
C MET A 153 15.89 1.22 -2.18
N VAL A 154 16.42 0.19 -2.85
CA VAL A 154 17.88 0.02 -3.01
C VAL A 154 18.44 1.10 -3.94
N GLY A 155 17.72 1.47 -4.99
CA GLY A 155 18.09 2.51 -5.95
C GLY A 155 18.15 3.92 -5.36
N THR A 156 17.36 4.21 -4.32
CA THR A 156 17.36 5.51 -3.61
C THR A 156 18.49 5.65 -2.58
N VAL A 157 19.19 4.56 -2.22
CA VAL A 157 20.31 4.60 -1.27
C VAL A 157 21.40 5.56 -1.77
N PRO A 158 21.85 6.54 -0.96
CA PRO A 158 22.90 7.48 -1.34
C PRO A 158 24.18 6.77 -1.81
N GLY A 159 24.83 7.33 -2.84
CA GLY A 159 25.99 6.71 -3.48
C GLY A 159 27.15 6.41 -2.53
N GLU A 160 27.34 7.26 -1.52
CA GLU A 160 28.39 7.20 -0.51
C GLU A 160 28.28 5.97 0.40
N VAL A 161 27.05 5.48 0.64
CA VAL A 161 26.77 4.31 1.48
C VAL A 161 26.32 3.10 0.66
N ARG A 162 26.20 3.23 -0.67
CA ARG A 162 25.77 2.17 -1.58
C ARG A 162 26.68 0.93 -1.55
N TRP A 163 27.96 1.12 -1.23
CA TRP A 163 28.89 0.00 -1.08
C TRP A 163 28.52 -0.93 0.09
N LEU A 164 27.90 -0.41 1.16
CA LEU A 164 27.47 -1.22 2.32
C LEU A 164 26.36 -2.19 1.93
N VAL A 165 25.34 -1.69 1.22
CA VAL A 165 24.21 -2.51 0.76
C VAL A 165 24.68 -3.52 -0.30
N ASN A 166 25.57 -3.12 -1.22
CA ASN A 166 26.17 -4.02 -2.20
C ASN A 166 27.00 -5.15 -1.56
N MET A 167 27.72 -4.87 -0.47
CA MET A 167 28.56 -5.85 0.23
C MET A 167 27.73 -6.98 0.85
N ILE A 168 26.52 -6.67 1.32
CA ILE A 168 25.57 -7.67 1.83
C ILE A 168 24.68 -8.26 0.71
N GLY A 169 25.00 -8.00 -0.55
CA GLY A 169 24.36 -8.59 -1.73
C GLY A 169 23.08 -7.90 -2.19
N LEU A 170 22.74 -6.73 -1.65
CA LEU A 170 21.59 -5.94 -2.12
C LEU A 170 21.95 -5.24 -3.42
N ARG A 171 21.15 -5.46 -4.46
CA ARG A 171 21.26 -4.77 -5.74
C ARG A 171 19.87 -4.35 -6.19
N GLY A 172 19.79 -3.14 -6.72
CA GLY A 172 18.58 -2.56 -7.25
C GLY A 172 18.85 -1.16 -7.76
N ASP A 173 17.97 -0.72 -8.64
CA ASP A 173 17.97 0.58 -9.25
C ASP A 173 16.52 1.05 -9.38
N LYS A 174 16.33 2.37 -9.43
CA LYS A 174 15.00 2.95 -9.44
C LYS A 174 14.20 2.57 -10.68
N GLU A 175 14.86 2.46 -11.83
CA GLU A 175 14.22 2.21 -13.13
C GLU A 175 13.56 0.83 -13.15
N THR A 176 14.31 -0.22 -12.79
CA THR A 176 13.76 -1.57 -12.61
C THR A 176 12.62 -1.58 -11.57
N GLY A 177 12.74 -0.76 -10.52
CA GLY A 177 11.69 -0.60 -9.52
C GLY A 177 10.37 -0.10 -10.11
N PHE A 178 10.44 0.96 -10.92
CA PHE A 178 9.29 1.49 -11.65
C PHE A 178 8.74 0.49 -12.66
N GLU A 179 9.59 -0.15 -13.48
CA GLU A 179 9.16 -1.14 -14.47
C GLU A 179 8.34 -2.27 -13.83
N LYS A 180 8.81 -2.82 -12.70
CA LYS A 180 8.13 -3.91 -12.00
C LYS A 180 6.80 -3.48 -11.38
N LEU A 181 6.75 -2.27 -10.83
CA LEU A 181 5.51 -1.73 -10.30
C LEU A 181 4.50 -1.40 -11.43
N GLU A 182 4.98 -0.92 -12.59
CA GLU A 182 4.12 -0.70 -13.76
C GLU A 182 3.53 -2.01 -14.27
N GLU A 183 4.34 -3.07 -14.34
CA GLU A 183 3.89 -4.43 -14.68
C GLU A 183 2.79 -4.90 -13.71
N ALA A 184 3.02 -4.74 -12.39
CA ALA A 184 2.03 -5.06 -11.37
C ALA A 184 0.73 -4.22 -11.49
N SER A 185 0.83 -2.97 -11.92
CA SER A 185 -0.33 -2.07 -12.04
C SER A 185 -1.30 -2.44 -13.17
N GLN A 186 -0.84 -3.31 -14.09
CA GLN A 186 -1.59 -3.75 -15.28
C GLN A 186 -2.31 -5.09 -15.07
N THR A 187 -2.20 -5.69 -13.89
CA THR A 187 -2.78 -7.00 -13.61
C THR A 187 -4.27 -6.90 -13.31
N GLU A 188 -5.00 -8.01 -13.43
CA GLU A 188 -6.44 -8.09 -13.12
C GLU A 188 -6.73 -8.37 -11.65
N THR A 189 -5.69 -8.53 -10.83
CA THR A 189 -5.79 -8.81 -9.40
C THR A 189 -6.03 -7.54 -8.59
N TYR A 190 -6.53 -7.69 -7.37
CA TYR A 190 -6.73 -6.57 -6.45
C TYR A 190 -5.44 -5.81 -6.14
N THR A 191 -4.30 -6.49 -6.22
CA THR A 191 -2.94 -5.93 -6.04
C THR A 191 -2.59 -4.86 -7.07
N SER A 192 -3.27 -4.80 -8.22
CA SER A 192 -3.12 -3.70 -9.17
C SER A 192 -3.45 -2.34 -8.54
N SER A 193 -4.39 -2.30 -7.58
CA SER A 193 -4.75 -1.06 -6.88
C SER A 193 -3.63 -0.59 -5.96
N ASP A 194 -2.99 -1.51 -5.24
CA ASP A 194 -1.81 -1.20 -4.43
C ASP A 194 -0.64 -0.72 -5.29
N ALA A 195 -0.35 -1.43 -6.39
CA ALA A 195 0.72 -1.06 -7.31
C ALA A 195 0.53 0.35 -7.87
N ARG A 196 -0.69 0.70 -8.31
CA ARG A 196 -1.01 2.04 -8.81
C ARG A 196 -0.86 3.09 -7.72
N MET A 197 -1.31 2.83 -6.50
CA MET A 197 -1.20 3.79 -5.39
C MET A 197 0.26 4.03 -5.01
N ILE A 198 1.06 2.96 -4.92
CA ILE A 198 2.51 3.03 -4.66
C ILE A 198 3.20 3.81 -5.78
N LEU A 199 2.97 3.46 -7.05
CA LEU A 199 3.52 4.19 -8.20
C LEU A 199 3.17 5.67 -8.17
N THR A 200 1.90 5.99 -7.90
CA THR A 200 1.43 7.38 -7.80
C THR A 200 2.26 8.13 -6.78
N TYR A 201 2.42 7.57 -5.57
CA TYR A 201 3.25 8.15 -4.53
C TYR A 201 4.71 8.32 -4.98
N LEU A 202 5.34 7.27 -5.52
CA LEU A 202 6.74 7.33 -5.97
C LEU A 202 6.96 8.31 -7.12
N TYR A 203 6.02 8.44 -8.05
CA TYR A 203 6.08 9.43 -9.11
C TYR A 203 5.97 10.87 -8.58
N HIS A 204 5.19 11.10 -7.52
CA HIS A 204 5.19 12.40 -6.82
C HIS A 204 6.54 12.69 -6.16
N GLU A 205 7.13 11.72 -5.48
CA GLU A 205 8.46 11.87 -4.83
C GLU A 205 9.58 12.17 -5.85
N GLU A 206 9.47 11.63 -7.07
CA GLU A 206 10.42 11.91 -8.17
C GLU A 206 9.99 13.09 -9.07
N GLU A 207 8.97 13.86 -8.68
CA GLU A 207 8.41 15.00 -9.43
C GLU A 207 7.93 14.66 -10.87
N LYS A 208 7.62 13.39 -11.13
CA LYS A 208 7.09 12.88 -12.40
C LYS A 208 5.56 12.95 -12.44
N PHE A 209 5.01 14.16 -12.29
CA PHE A 209 3.57 14.36 -12.08
C PHE A 209 2.68 13.89 -13.24
N GLY A 210 3.19 13.90 -14.48
CA GLY A 210 2.46 13.37 -15.64
C GLY A 210 2.25 11.85 -15.56
N ASP A 211 3.25 11.10 -15.09
CA ASP A 211 3.14 9.67 -14.85
C ASP A 211 2.22 9.38 -13.65
N ALA A 212 2.36 10.16 -12.58
CA ALA A 212 1.45 10.07 -11.43
C ALA A 212 -0.02 10.24 -11.85
N LEU A 213 -0.31 11.24 -12.69
CA LEU A 213 -1.66 11.50 -13.21
C LEU A 213 -2.21 10.31 -14.01
N ARG A 214 -1.41 9.77 -14.94
CA ARG A 214 -1.78 8.62 -15.78
C ARG A 214 -2.09 7.37 -14.93
N ILE A 215 -1.33 7.15 -13.87
CA ILE A 215 -1.45 5.96 -13.03
C ILE A 215 -2.62 6.05 -12.04
N VAL A 216 -2.88 7.24 -11.48
CA VAL A 216 -3.91 7.41 -10.45
C VAL A 216 -5.32 7.57 -11.02
N GLU A 217 -5.46 8.06 -12.26
CA GLU A 217 -6.77 8.25 -12.90
C GLU A 217 -7.64 6.96 -12.90
N PRO A 218 -7.12 5.78 -13.30
CA PRO A 218 -7.87 4.53 -13.21
C PRO A 218 -8.32 4.17 -11.79
N LEU A 219 -7.56 4.54 -10.75
CA LEU A 219 -7.95 4.27 -9.36
C LEU A 219 -9.22 5.04 -8.97
N VAL A 220 -9.30 6.31 -9.36
CA VAL A 220 -10.48 7.14 -9.06
C VAL A 220 -11.71 6.71 -9.87
N GLN A 221 -11.51 6.19 -11.09
CA GLN A 221 -12.59 5.61 -11.88
C GLN A 221 -13.12 4.29 -11.27
N GLN A 222 -12.21 3.45 -10.76
CA GLN A 222 -12.55 2.16 -10.16
C GLN A 222 -13.13 2.30 -8.75
N TRP A 223 -12.61 3.25 -7.97
CA TRP A 223 -12.94 3.47 -6.55
C TRP A 223 -13.29 4.94 -6.29
N PRO A 224 -14.40 5.45 -6.87
CA PRO A 224 -14.75 6.87 -6.79
C PRO A 224 -15.03 7.35 -5.36
N GLU A 225 -15.40 6.47 -4.44
CA GLU A 225 -15.65 6.79 -3.04
C GLU A 225 -14.37 7.06 -2.24
N ASN A 226 -13.23 6.52 -2.70
CA ASN A 226 -11.97 6.62 -1.98
C ASN A 226 -11.34 8.00 -2.15
N ILE A 227 -11.46 8.83 -1.10
CA ILE A 227 -10.94 10.20 -1.13
C ILE A 227 -9.42 10.29 -1.09
N ILE A 228 -8.70 9.23 -0.68
CA ILE A 228 -7.23 9.18 -0.77
C ILE A 228 -6.84 9.20 -2.25
N PHE A 229 -7.39 8.29 -3.06
CA PHE A 229 -7.11 8.26 -4.50
C PHE A 229 -7.51 9.57 -5.17
N ARG A 230 -8.69 10.09 -4.82
CA ARG A 230 -9.17 11.38 -5.34
C ARG A 230 -8.22 12.53 -4.99
N TYR A 231 -7.65 12.56 -3.79
CA TYR A 231 -6.68 13.56 -3.39
C TYR A 231 -5.41 13.51 -4.23
N TYR A 232 -4.83 12.32 -4.44
CA TYR A 232 -3.65 12.18 -5.27
C TYR A 232 -3.93 12.46 -6.75
N TYR A 233 -5.14 12.17 -7.25
CA TYR A 233 -5.57 12.60 -8.57
C TYR A 233 -5.67 14.12 -8.70
N ALA A 234 -6.34 14.79 -7.75
CA ALA A 234 -6.43 16.25 -7.70
C ALA A 234 -5.03 16.90 -7.63
N LEU A 235 -4.14 16.35 -6.80
CA LEU A 235 -2.77 16.81 -6.67
C LEU A 235 -1.99 16.63 -7.98
N SER A 236 -2.17 15.50 -8.66
CA SER A 236 -1.50 15.25 -9.95
C SER A 236 -2.00 16.23 -11.01
N LEU A 237 -3.32 16.45 -11.12
CA LEU A 237 -3.92 17.46 -12.01
C LEU A 237 -3.36 18.86 -11.74
N GLU A 238 -3.28 19.24 -10.48
CA GLU A 238 -2.73 20.55 -10.09
C GLU A 238 -1.28 20.69 -10.57
N LYS A 239 -0.44 19.69 -10.28
CA LYS A 239 0.99 19.72 -10.60
C LYS A 239 1.26 19.65 -12.10
N THR A 240 0.34 19.12 -12.90
CA THR A 240 0.41 19.16 -14.38
C THR A 240 -0.24 20.41 -14.99
N GLY A 241 -0.75 21.34 -14.18
CA GLY A 241 -1.34 22.59 -14.63
C GLY A 241 -2.83 22.55 -14.96
N ASN A 242 -3.49 21.40 -14.80
CA ASN A 242 -4.94 21.21 -14.98
C ASN A 242 -5.71 21.73 -13.76
N LYS A 243 -5.54 23.02 -13.45
CA LYS A 243 -5.99 23.63 -12.19
C LYS A 243 -7.51 23.63 -12.02
N ASP A 244 -8.29 23.74 -13.09
CA ASP A 244 -9.75 23.77 -13.00
C ASP A 244 -10.31 22.41 -12.59
N ASP A 245 -9.84 21.34 -13.22
CA ASP A 245 -10.20 19.96 -12.85
C ASP A 245 -9.73 19.65 -11.42
N ALA A 246 -8.52 20.08 -11.05
CA ALA A 246 -8.01 19.91 -9.69
C ALA A 246 -8.93 20.55 -8.64
N ARG A 247 -9.42 21.79 -8.89
CA ARG A 247 -10.37 22.47 -7.99
C ARG A 247 -11.66 21.70 -7.82
N GLU A 248 -12.20 21.14 -8.91
CA GLU A 248 -13.41 20.32 -8.84
C GLU A 248 -13.18 19.10 -7.96
N GLN A 249 -12.07 18.37 -8.17
CA GLN A 249 -11.75 17.20 -7.36
C GLN A 249 -11.55 17.54 -5.88
N TYR A 250 -10.88 18.65 -5.56
CA TYR A 250 -10.76 19.10 -4.18
C TYR A 250 -12.11 19.44 -3.55
N ARG A 251 -13.04 20.09 -4.27
CA ARG A 251 -14.39 20.34 -3.76
C ARG A 251 -15.13 19.03 -3.45
N THR A 252 -15.05 18.04 -4.33
CA THR A 252 -15.64 16.72 -4.08
C THR A 252 -15.07 16.05 -2.83
N ILE A 253 -13.78 16.21 -2.53
CA ILE A 253 -13.19 15.71 -1.28
C ILE A 253 -13.80 16.42 -0.06
N LEU A 254 -14.06 17.73 -0.13
CA LEU A 254 -14.62 18.50 0.98
C LEU A 254 -16.09 18.19 1.26
N GLU A 255 -16.83 17.72 0.24
CA GLU A 255 -18.22 17.26 0.35
C GLU A 255 -18.34 15.88 1.01
N ASN A 256 -17.25 15.11 1.06
CA ASN A 256 -17.21 13.79 1.68
C ASN A 256 -16.82 13.90 3.17
N ASP A 257 -17.73 13.51 4.05
CA ASP A 257 -17.52 13.48 5.51
C ASP A 257 -17.03 12.10 5.94
N HIS A 258 -15.78 11.76 5.60
CA HIS A 258 -15.14 10.54 6.05
C HIS A 258 -14.41 10.78 7.40
N PRO A 259 -14.95 10.34 8.56
CA PRO A 259 -14.45 10.74 9.87
C PRO A 259 -13.01 10.29 10.14
N GLU A 260 -12.60 9.14 9.59
CA GLU A 260 -11.25 8.60 9.76
C GLU A 260 -10.22 9.10 8.75
N LEU A 261 -10.59 10.02 7.85
CA LEU A 261 -9.73 10.57 6.80
C LEU A 261 -9.79 12.11 6.80
N SER A 262 -9.97 12.69 7.97
CA SER A 262 -10.06 14.14 8.18
C SER A 262 -8.79 14.89 7.72
N ALA A 263 -7.63 14.23 7.76
CA ALA A 263 -6.37 14.77 7.26
C ALA A 263 -6.41 14.99 5.74
N ILE A 264 -6.99 14.08 4.96
CA ILE A 264 -7.17 14.26 3.50
C ILE A 264 -8.07 15.46 3.22
N ARG A 265 -9.16 15.61 3.97
CA ARG A 265 -10.06 16.76 3.82
C ARG A 265 -9.34 18.07 4.10
N THR A 266 -8.56 18.12 5.19
CA THR A 266 -7.76 19.30 5.56
C THR A 266 -6.74 19.66 4.48
N LYS A 267 -5.98 18.66 3.99
CA LYS A 267 -5.05 18.85 2.86
C LYS A 267 -5.77 19.34 1.61
N GLY A 268 -6.93 18.77 1.28
CA GLY A 268 -7.74 19.20 0.14
C GLY A 268 -8.19 20.65 0.25
N GLU A 269 -8.60 21.09 1.44
CA GLU A 269 -8.99 22.47 1.72
C GLU A 269 -7.81 23.44 1.52
N GLU A 270 -6.64 23.09 2.05
CA GLU A 270 -5.41 23.86 1.91
C GLU A 270 -5.01 24.02 0.43
N ARG A 271 -4.96 22.92 -0.33
CA ARG A 271 -4.65 22.97 -1.77
C ARG A 271 -5.66 23.80 -2.55
N LEU A 272 -6.97 23.62 -2.28
CA LEU A 272 -8.01 24.40 -2.95
C LEU A 272 -7.84 25.91 -2.71
N ARG A 273 -7.53 26.30 -1.46
CA ARG A 273 -7.27 27.69 -1.08
C ARG A 273 -6.07 28.27 -1.81
N GLU A 274 -4.97 27.53 -1.88
CA GLU A 274 -3.74 27.93 -2.58
C GLU A 274 -3.97 28.12 -4.09
N ILE A 275 -4.66 27.17 -4.74
CA ILE A 275 -4.92 27.24 -6.18
C ILE A 275 -5.83 28.43 -6.50
N MET A 276 -6.83 28.71 -5.66
CA MET A 276 -7.71 29.87 -5.83
C MET A 276 -6.96 31.20 -5.66
N ALA A 277 -6.10 31.31 -4.65
CA ALA A 277 -5.28 32.50 -4.43
C ALA A 277 -4.27 32.75 -5.58
N SER A 278 -3.82 31.70 -6.26
CA SER A 278 -2.90 31.82 -7.41
C SER A 278 -3.55 32.28 -8.73
N ALA A 279 -4.87 32.46 -8.75
CA ALA A 279 -5.64 32.82 -9.93
C ALA A 279 -6.11 34.29 -9.94
N GLU A 280 -5.88 35.01 -8.84
CA GLU A 280 -6.11 36.45 -8.66
C GLU A 280 -4.83 37.24 -8.97
#